data_AF-A0A2H6G3K0-F1
#
_entry.id   AF-A0A2H6G3K0-F1
#
_cell.length_a   1.000
_cell.length_b   1.000
_cell.length_c   1.000
_cell.angle_alpha   90.00
_cell.angle_beta   90.00
_cell.angle_gamma   90.00
#
_symmetry.space_group_name_H-M   'P 1'
#
loop_
_entity.id
_entity.type
_entity.pdbx_description
1 polymer ?
#
loop_
_entity_poly.entity_id
_entity_poly.type
_entity_poly.pdbx_seq_one_letter_code
_entity_poly.pdbx_strand_id
1 'polypeptide(L)'
;MNGRILRDLPESCPPGQPRQPVHSVLRVYDVFVNVEGLRVRVPKPLLGFIPFGVSKSFGFYVVMILAASESSESAQLLSLAKAALADEFASISRNSPDEWDIQQVNCREVGAAPPEFQQPGCVDHDWGAIWYELGDETAKRDRYELAKTRLWEEGFKVSRAPILPI
;
A
#
# COMPACT_ATOMS: atom_id res chain seq x y z
N MET A 1 48.02 -32.87 21.57
CA MET A 1 47.08 -31.80 21.92
C MET A 1 47.65 -30.47 21.43
N ASN A 2 46.88 -29.73 20.62
CA ASN A 2 47.01 -28.31 20.22
C ASN A 2 48.33 -27.88 19.53
N GLY A 3 48.38 -27.23 18.36
CA GLY A 3 47.37 -26.69 17.44
C GLY A 3 48.02 -25.64 16.51
N ARG A 4 47.52 -25.57 15.26
CA ARG A 4 47.50 -24.43 14.28
C ARG A 4 48.86 -23.95 13.70
N ILE A 5 49.20 -24.22 12.43
CA ILE A 5 48.74 -23.59 11.14
C ILE A 5 49.01 -22.07 11.16
N LEU A 6 50.08 -21.51 10.56
CA LEU A 6 50.58 -21.47 9.18
C LEU A 6 50.04 -20.26 8.37
N ARG A 7 50.99 -19.37 8.03
CA ARG A 7 51.13 -18.53 6.81
C ARG A 7 50.38 -17.19 6.68
N ASP A 8 51.18 -16.13 6.70
CA ASP A 8 51.52 -15.27 5.54
C ASP A 8 50.36 -14.76 4.65
N LEU A 9 50.12 -13.45 4.75
CA LEU A 9 49.63 -12.55 3.68
C LEU A 9 50.64 -12.47 2.51
N PRO A 10 50.35 -11.91 1.31
CA PRO A 10 49.26 -10.96 0.94
C PRO A 10 48.63 -11.21 -0.47
N GLU A 11 47.80 -10.25 -0.92
CA GLU A 11 47.84 -9.65 -2.27
C GLU A 11 46.54 -9.69 -3.10
N SER A 12 46.12 -8.49 -3.51
CA SER A 12 45.30 -8.15 -4.69
C SER A 12 43.82 -8.56 -4.72
N CYS A 13 42.95 -7.63 -4.30
CA CYS A 13 41.65 -7.49 -4.98
C CYS A 13 41.90 -6.78 -6.32
N PRO A 14 41.45 -7.31 -7.47
CA PRO A 14 41.63 -6.64 -8.75
C PRO A 14 40.76 -5.38 -8.83
N PRO A 15 41.28 -4.23 -9.30
CA PRO A 15 40.49 -3.06 -9.59
C PRO A 15 39.85 -3.25 -10.97
N GLY A 16 38.63 -3.78 -11.03
CA GLY A 16 38.04 -4.06 -12.35
C GLY A 16 36.66 -4.67 -12.41
N GLN A 17 35.88 -4.68 -11.33
CA GLN A 17 34.44 -4.90 -11.45
C GLN A 17 33.73 -3.57 -11.26
N PRO A 18 33.04 -3.04 -12.29
CA PRO A 18 31.89 -2.20 -12.00
C PRO A 18 31.06 -3.03 -11.02
N ARG A 19 30.83 -2.51 -9.82
CA ARG A 19 29.64 -2.92 -9.06
C ARG A 19 28.52 -2.62 -10.03
N GLN A 20 28.03 -3.63 -10.75
CA GLN A 20 26.79 -3.48 -11.47
C GLN A 20 25.84 -2.97 -10.40
N PRO A 21 25.23 -1.79 -10.58
CA PRO A 21 24.03 -1.53 -9.84
C PRO A 21 23.13 -2.68 -10.27
N VAL A 22 22.86 -3.61 -9.36
CA VAL A 22 21.66 -4.41 -9.47
C VAL A 22 20.58 -3.35 -9.36
N HIS A 23 20.25 -2.73 -10.49
CA HIS A 23 19.03 -1.97 -10.64
C HIS A 23 17.99 -3.04 -10.42
N SER A 24 17.54 -3.19 -9.17
CA SER A 24 16.44 -4.06 -8.82
C SER A 24 15.32 -3.64 -9.75
N VAL A 25 15.01 -4.48 -10.73
CA VAL A 25 14.00 -4.16 -11.72
C VAL A 25 12.69 -4.12 -10.94
N LEU A 26 12.18 -2.92 -10.74
CA LEU A 26 10.92 -2.73 -10.05
C LEU A 26 9.79 -3.15 -10.99
N ARG A 27 8.81 -3.84 -10.44
CA ARG A 27 7.57 -4.21 -11.10
C ARG A 27 6.43 -3.50 -10.40
N VAL A 28 5.40 -3.15 -11.17
CA VAL A 28 4.16 -2.60 -10.65
C VAL A 28 3.21 -3.76 -10.37
N TYR A 29 2.60 -3.71 -9.19
CA TYR A 29 1.59 -4.63 -8.73
C TYR A 29 0.31 -3.86 -8.40
N ASP A 30 -0.82 -4.36 -8.89
CA ASP A 30 -2.11 -3.98 -8.32
C ASP A 30 -2.37 -4.89 -7.12
N VAL A 31 -2.65 -4.30 -5.96
CA VAL A 31 -2.87 -5.02 -4.71
C VAL A 31 -4.24 -4.63 -4.16
N PHE A 32 -5.14 -5.62 -4.12
CA PHE A 32 -6.50 -5.45 -3.62
C PHE A 32 -6.54 -5.89 -2.15
N VAL A 33 -6.85 -4.94 -1.27
CA VAL A 33 -6.86 -5.11 0.19
C VAL A 33 -8.24 -4.78 0.76
N ASN A 34 -8.63 -5.51 1.80
CA ASN A 34 -9.70 -5.15 2.71
C ASN A 34 -9.08 -4.65 4.02
N VAL A 35 -9.59 -3.53 4.53
CA VAL A 35 -9.18 -2.95 5.82
C VAL A 35 -10.41 -2.81 6.70
N GLU A 36 -10.35 -3.32 7.93
CA GLU A 36 -11.42 -3.21 8.92
C GLU A 36 -10.90 -2.67 10.25
N GLY A 37 -11.80 -2.04 11.02
CA GLY A 37 -11.49 -1.56 12.37
C GLY A 37 -10.93 -0.15 12.44
N LEU A 38 -10.95 0.61 11.35
CA LEU A 38 -10.54 2.01 11.36
C LEU A 38 -11.57 2.86 12.13
N ARG A 39 -11.17 3.51 13.22
CA ARG A 39 -12.06 4.38 13.99
C ARG A 39 -11.95 5.82 13.51
N VAL A 40 -13.04 6.36 12.98
CA VAL A 40 -13.10 7.74 12.47
C VAL A 40 -14.10 8.56 13.30
N ARG A 41 -13.73 9.81 13.58
CA ARG A 41 -14.64 10.78 14.21
C ARG A 41 -15.54 11.39 13.14
N VAL A 42 -16.82 11.02 13.15
CA VAL A 42 -17.80 11.62 12.25
C VAL A 42 -18.57 12.74 12.97
N PRO A 43 -18.78 13.89 12.31
CA PRO A 43 -19.56 14.97 12.89
C PRO A 43 -21.03 14.53 13.03
N LYS A 44 -21.60 14.71 14.22
CA LYS A 44 -23.04 14.50 14.46
C LYS A 44 -23.66 15.83 14.87
N PRO A 45 -24.60 16.39 14.09
CA PRO A 45 -25.29 17.60 14.51
C PRO A 45 -26.17 17.27 15.72
N LEU A 46 -25.95 17.97 16.82
CA LEU A 46 -26.82 18.00 17.99
C LEU A 46 -27.33 19.43 18.15
N LEU A 47 -28.67 19.56 18.18
CA LEU A 47 -29.45 20.78 18.44
C LEU A 47 -28.64 22.10 18.42
N GLY A 48 -28.50 22.69 17.22
CA GLY A 48 -28.07 24.08 17.09
C GLY A 48 -26.64 24.27 16.61
N PHE A 49 -25.61 24.16 17.47
CA PHE A 49 -24.32 24.82 17.17
C PHE A 49 -23.06 24.16 17.77
N ILE A 50 -23.14 22.95 18.34
CA ILE A 50 -21.96 22.27 18.91
C ILE A 50 -21.60 21.03 18.08
N PRO A 51 -20.44 21.00 17.39
CA PRO A 51 -20.01 19.84 16.62
C PRO A 51 -19.49 18.73 17.55
N PHE A 52 -20.40 17.96 18.13
CA PHE A 52 -20.04 16.71 18.79
C PHE A 52 -19.69 15.68 17.72
N GLY A 53 -18.51 15.09 17.83
CA GLY A 53 -18.12 13.98 16.96
C GLY A 53 -18.41 12.67 17.67
N VAL A 54 -19.05 11.75 16.98
CA VAL A 54 -19.16 10.36 17.45
C VAL A 54 -18.05 9.55 16.77
N SER A 55 -17.42 8.66 17.53
CA SER A 55 -16.47 7.71 16.96
C SER A 55 -17.26 6.57 16.34
N LYS A 56 -17.01 6.28 15.07
CA LYS A 56 -17.55 5.12 14.36
C LYS A 56 -16.41 4.26 13.84
N SER A 57 -16.66 2.96 13.72
CA SER A 57 -15.73 2.02 13.10
C SER A 57 -16.12 1.81 11.65
N PHE A 58 -15.14 1.87 10.76
CA PHE A 58 -15.31 1.67 9.33
C PHE A 58 -14.42 0.54 8.84
N GLY A 59 -14.83 -0.05 7.72
CA GLY A 59 -13.96 -0.79 6.84
C GLY A 59 -13.94 -0.16 5.45
N PHE A 60 -12.99 -0.59 4.63
CA PHE A 60 -12.91 -0.18 3.24
C PHE A 60 -12.17 -1.21 2.39
N TYR A 61 -12.58 -1.27 1.13
CA TYR A 61 -11.90 -2.01 0.06
C TYR A 61 -11.04 -1.04 -0.73
N VAL A 62 -9.78 -1.39 -0.97
CA VAL A 62 -8.81 -0.54 -1.67
C VAL A 62 -8.03 -1.34 -2.71
N VAL A 63 -7.81 -0.74 -3.88
CA VAL A 63 -6.88 -1.28 -4.88
C VAL A 63 -5.73 -0.29 -5.01
N MET A 64 -4.56 -0.69 -4.57
CA MET A 64 -3.34 0.12 -4.61
C MET A 64 -2.44 -0.32 -5.76
N ILE A 65 -1.75 0.63 -6.37
CA ILE A 65 -0.75 0.40 -7.41
C ILE A 65 0.62 0.62 -6.78
N LEU A 66 1.37 -0.46 -6.56
CA LEU A 66 2.62 -0.44 -5.78
C LEU A 66 3.79 -0.88 -6.65
N ALA A 67 4.92 -0.17 -6.56
CA ALA A 67 6.19 -0.72 -7.03
C ALA A 67 6.78 -1.65 -5.98
N ALA A 68 7.24 -2.83 -6.41
CA ALA A 68 7.99 -3.75 -5.59
C ALA A 68 9.07 -4.45 -6.43
N SER A 69 9.98 -5.16 -5.77
CA SER A 69 10.99 -5.96 -6.47
C SER A 69 10.32 -7.04 -7.32
N GLU A 70 10.94 -7.38 -8.45
CA GLU A 70 10.54 -8.54 -9.24
C GLU A 70 10.47 -9.80 -8.35
N SER A 71 9.41 -10.60 -8.52
CA SER A 71 9.11 -11.79 -7.70
C SER A 71 8.75 -11.52 -6.24
N SER A 72 8.29 -10.31 -5.90
CA SER A 72 7.78 -10.02 -4.55
C SER A 72 6.64 -10.96 -4.17
N GLU A 73 6.74 -11.59 -3.00
CA GLU A 73 5.70 -12.47 -2.49
C GLU A 73 4.49 -11.67 -1.98
N SER A 74 3.33 -12.32 -1.95
CA SER A 74 2.08 -11.77 -1.43
C SER A 74 2.22 -11.11 -0.06
N ALA A 75 2.96 -11.72 0.87
CA ALA A 75 3.19 -11.16 2.21
C ALA A 75 3.98 -9.83 2.18
N GLN A 76 4.93 -9.71 1.25
CA GLN A 76 5.71 -8.49 1.08
C GLN A 76 4.87 -7.37 0.46
N LEU A 77 4.05 -7.69 -0.56
CA LEU A 77 3.11 -6.75 -1.16
C LEU A 77 2.09 -6.23 -0.15
N LEU A 78 1.54 -7.12 0.69
CA LEU A 78 0.66 -6.73 1.78
C LEU A 78 1.39 -5.85 2.81
N SER A 79 2.65 -6.14 3.13
CA SER A 79 3.44 -5.29 4.03
C SER A 79 3.65 -3.88 3.48
N LEU A 80 3.91 -3.75 2.18
CA LEU A 80 4.03 -2.45 1.52
C LEU A 80 2.69 -1.70 1.50
N ALA A 81 1.59 -2.39 1.18
CA ALA A 81 0.25 -1.83 1.22
C ALA A 81 -0.11 -1.34 2.64
N LYS A 82 0.20 -2.11 3.67
CA LYS A 82 -0.01 -1.74 5.08
C LYS A 82 0.71 -0.43 5.43
N ALA A 83 1.99 -0.32 5.07
CA ALA A 83 2.77 0.89 5.35
C ALA A 83 2.17 2.11 4.64
N ALA A 84 1.82 1.99 3.36
CA ALA A 84 1.22 3.08 2.60
C ALA A 84 -0.17 3.50 3.13
N LEU A 85 -1.00 2.52 3.53
CA LEU A 85 -2.31 2.80 4.13
C LEU A 85 -2.19 3.46 5.50
N ALA A 86 -1.18 3.08 6.28
CA ALA A 86 -0.87 3.75 7.54
C ALA A 86 -0.49 5.21 7.30
N ASP A 87 0.39 5.49 6.35
CA ASP A 87 0.80 6.86 6.03
C ASP A 87 -0.37 7.74 5.58
N GLU A 88 -1.27 7.21 4.76
CA GLU A 88 -2.45 7.94 4.25
C GLU A 88 -3.51 8.17 5.35
N PHE A 89 -3.84 7.14 6.12
CA PHE A 89 -5.03 7.15 6.98
C PHE A 89 -4.75 7.32 8.48
N ALA A 90 -3.49 7.28 8.94
CA ALA A 90 -3.17 7.49 10.35
C ALA A 90 -3.66 8.85 10.88
N SER A 91 -3.67 9.89 10.03
CA SER A 91 -4.10 11.24 10.42
C SER A 91 -5.60 11.34 10.70
N ILE A 92 -6.43 10.51 10.07
CA ILE A 92 -7.90 10.51 10.24
C ILE A 92 -8.36 9.46 11.25
N SER A 93 -7.53 8.44 11.50
CA SER A 93 -7.80 7.35 12.42
C SER A 93 -7.66 7.78 13.88
N ARG A 94 -8.49 7.19 14.74
CA ARG A 94 -8.41 7.33 16.21
C ARG A 94 -7.65 6.20 16.88
N ASN A 95 -7.30 5.16 16.14
CA ASN A 95 -6.56 4.00 16.61
C ASN A 95 -5.35 3.73 15.71
N SER A 96 -4.34 3.03 16.25
CA SER A 96 -3.10 2.72 15.53
C SER A 96 -3.40 1.86 14.30
N PRO A 97 -2.64 1.99 13.20
CA PRO A 97 -2.64 1.04 12.08
C PRO A 97 -2.45 -0.42 12.50
N ASP A 98 -1.74 -0.67 13.60
CA ASP A 98 -1.55 -2.02 14.15
C ASP A 98 -2.85 -2.64 14.72
N GLU A 99 -3.86 -1.81 15.01
CA GLU A 99 -5.17 -2.25 15.48
C GLU A 99 -6.15 -2.54 14.32
N TRP A 100 -5.75 -2.29 13.07
CA TRP A 100 -6.59 -2.55 11.90
C TRP A 100 -6.43 -4.00 11.44
N ASP A 101 -7.55 -4.62 11.05
CA ASP A 101 -7.51 -5.92 10.38
C ASP A 101 -7.35 -5.68 8.87
N ILE A 102 -6.17 -5.98 8.34
CA ILE A 102 -5.80 -5.71 6.96
C ILE A 102 -5.49 -7.03 6.27
N GLN A 103 -6.32 -7.37 5.28
CA GLN A 103 -6.28 -8.64 4.57
C GLN A 103 -6.11 -8.40 3.07
N GLN A 104 -5.16 -9.09 2.45
CA GLN A 104 -5.05 -9.08 0.99
C GLN A 104 -6.15 -9.96 0.39
N VAL A 105 -6.98 -9.36 -0.46
CA VAL A 105 -8.03 -10.04 -1.22
C VAL A 105 -7.43 -10.67 -2.47
N ASN A 106 -6.61 -9.90 -3.21
CA ASN A 106 -5.96 -10.36 -4.44
C ASN A 106 -4.72 -9.49 -4.76
N CYS A 107 -3.87 -9.97 -5.66
CA CYS A 107 -2.76 -9.21 -6.23
C CYS A 107 -2.46 -9.67 -7.66
N ARG A 108 -1.99 -8.77 -8.51
CA ARG A 108 -1.49 -9.11 -9.85
C ARG A 108 -0.32 -8.23 -10.21
N GLU A 109 0.63 -8.80 -10.94
CA GLU A 109 1.68 -8.02 -11.58
C GLU A 109 1.13 -7.37 -12.85
N VAL A 110 1.36 -6.07 -13.00
CA VAL A 110 0.94 -5.28 -14.17
C VAL A 110 2.06 -5.19 -15.19
N GLY A 111 3.30 -5.03 -14.74
CA GLY A 111 4.46 -4.95 -15.62
C GLY A 111 5.67 -4.28 -14.99
N ALA A 112 6.59 -3.81 -15.84
CA ALA A 112 7.75 -3.04 -15.40
C ALA A 112 7.31 -1.70 -14.81
N ALA A 113 7.92 -1.30 -13.69
CA ALA A 113 7.66 0.00 -13.10
C ALA A 113 8.25 1.10 -14.00
N PRO A 114 7.48 2.17 -14.27
CA PRO A 114 8.00 3.29 -15.04
C PRO A 114 8.99 4.10 -14.19
N PRO A 115 9.84 4.96 -14.80
CA PRO A 115 10.98 5.59 -14.13
C PRO A 115 10.63 6.46 -12.91
N GLU A 116 9.37 6.87 -12.77
CA GLU A 116 8.86 7.65 -11.66
C GLU A 116 8.86 6.84 -10.34
N PHE A 117 8.79 5.52 -10.41
CA PHE A 117 8.90 4.64 -9.25
C PHE A 117 10.38 4.39 -8.95
N GLN A 118 10.93 5.18 -8.04
CA GLN A 118 12.37 5.15 -7.74
C GLN A 118 12.74 4.11 -6.66
N GLN A 119 11.77 3.62 -5.89
CA GLN A 119 11.99 2.67 -4.80
C GLN A 119 10.79 1.73 -4.59
N PRO A 120 10.99 0.54 -4.01
CA PRO A 120 9.89 -0.29 -3.53
C PRO A 120 9.00 0.48 -2.55
N GLY A 121 7.69 0.22 -2.60
CA GLY A 121 6.70 0.90 -1.77
C GLY A 121 6.24 2.25 -2.31
N CYS A 122 6.81 2.74 -3.42
CA CYS A 122 6.21 3.85 -4.16
C CYS A 122 4.79 3.45 -4.61
N VAL A 123 3.81 4.30 -4.28
CA VAL A 123 2.41 4.12 -4.63
C VAL A 123 2.06 5.09 -5.75
N ASP A 124 1.38 4.62 -6.80
CA ASP A 124 0.79 5.53 -7.78
C ASP A 124 -0.28 6.40 -7.11
N HIS A 125 -0.58 7.58 -7.64
CA HIS A 125 -1.67 8.42 -7.13
C HIS A 125 -3.05 7.98 -7.62
N ASP A 126 -3.11 7.17 -8.68
CA ASP A 126 -4.35 6.75 -9.32
C ASP A 126 -4.92 5.47 -8.68
N TRP A 127 -4.89 5.39 -7.35
CA TRP A 127 -5.55 4.33 -6.56
C TRP A 127 -6.89 4.81 -5.99
N GLY A 128 -7.71 3.87 -5.50
CA GLY A 128 -9.01 4.21 -4.94
C GLY A 128 -9.43 3.31 -3.77
N ALA A 129 -10.27 3.86 -2.89
CA ALA A 129 -10.88 3.15 -1.77
C ALA A 129 -12.40 3.37 -1.70
N ILE A 130 -13.13 2.34 -1.29
CA ILE A 130 -14.58 2.34 -1.10
C ILE A 130 -14.92 1.93 0.32
N TRP A 131 -15.62 2.82 1.02
CA TRP A 131 -15.88 2.75 2.45
C TRP A 131 -17.24 2.15 2.82
N TYR A 132 -17.28 1.47 3.96
CA TYR A 132 -18.50 0.99 4.60
C TYR A 132 -18.42 1.11 6.12
N GLU A 133 -19.56 1.26 6.77
CA GLU A 133 -19.65 1.23 8.24
C GLU A 133 -19.54 -0.22 8.73
N LEU A 134 -18.71 -0.46 9.74
CA LEU A 134 -18.51 -1.80 10.27
C LEU A 134 -19.77 -2.29 11.00
N GLY A 135 -20.21 -3.51 10.70
CA GLY A 135 -21.47 -4.10 11.21
C GLY A 135 -22.64 -4.04 10.22
N ASP A 136 -22.50 -3.35 9.09
CA ASP A 136 -23.43 -3.43 7.96
C ASP A 136 -22.90 -4.42 6.90
N GLU A 137 -23.25 -5.70 7.06
CA GLU A 137 -22.82 -6.78 6.16
C GLU A 137 -23.38 -6.64 4.74
N THR A 138 -24.51 -5.94 4.57
CA THR A 138 -25.07 -5.68 3.24
C THR A 138 -24.22 -4.63 2.54
N ALA A 139 -23.92 -3.52 3.21
CA ALA A 139 -23.02 -2.50 2.68
C ALA A 139 -21.64 -3.07 2.38
N LYS A 140 -21.07 -3.91 3.26
CA LYS A 140 -19.79 -4.58 3.03
C LYS A 140 -19.79 -5.37 1.72
N ARG A 141 -20.81 -6.22 1.50
CA ARG A 141 -20.94 -6.98 0.25
C ARG A 141 -21.08 -6.09 -0.99
N ASP A 142 -21.94 -5.08 -0.92
CA ASP A 142 -22.16 -4.16 -2.04
C ASP A 142 -20.89 -3.36 -2.38
N ARG A 143 -20.13 -2.96 -1.36
CA ARG A 143 -18.84 -2.27 -1.53
C ARG A 143 -17.77 -3.17 -2.08
N TYR A 144 -17.76 -4.45 -1.71
CA TYR A 144 -16.84 -5.44 -2.29
C TYR A 144 -17.07 -5.55 -3.80
N GLU A 145 -18.31 -5.76 -4.24
CA GLU A 145 -18.62 -5.87 -5.67
C GLU A 145 -18.28 -4.58 -6.42
N LEU A 146 -18.58 -3.42 -5.82
CA LEU A 146 -18.23 -2.13 -6.41
C LEU A 146 -16.71 -1.96 -6.55
N ALA A 147 -15.93 -2.32 -5.52
CA ALA A 147 -14.47 -2.25 -5.57
C ALA A 147 -13.89 -3.22 -6.60
N LYS A 148 -14.42 -4.44 -6.65
CA LYS A 148 -14.02 -5.44 -7.62
C LYS A 148 -14.25 -4.95 -9.05
N THR A 149 -15.45 -4.47 -9.37
CA THR A 149 -15.73 -4.02 -10.74
C THR A 149 -15.02 -2.71 -11.06
N ARG A 150 -15.15 -1.68 -10.22
CA ARG A 150 -14.70 -0.32 -10.55
C ARG A 150 -13.22 -0.07 -10.33
N LEU A 151 -12.63 -0.68 -9.31
CA LEU A 151 -11.23 -0.44 -8.97
C LEU A 151 -10.32 -1.54 -9.51
N TRP A 152 -10.73 -2.80 -9.37
CA TRP A 152 -9.88 -3.93 -9.76
C TRP A 152 -9.98 -4.32 -11.24
N GLU A 153 -11.19 -4.47 -11.77
CA GLU A 153 -11.42 -4.92 -13.15
C GLU A 153 -11.27 -3.77 -14.16
N GLU A 154 -11.96 -2.66 -13.93
CA GLU A 154 -11.95 -1.51 -14.84
C GLU A 154 -10.70 -0.62 -14.70
N GLY A 155 -10.07 -0.64 -13.53
CA GLY A 155 -9.03 0.32 -13.12
C GLY A 155 -9.62 1.70 -12.78
N PHE A 156 -8.95 2.42 -11.89
CA PHE A 156 -9.39 3.76 -11.49
C PHE A 156 -9.12 4.77 -12.60
N LYS A 157 -10.16 5.16 -13.34
CA LYS A 157 -10.08 6.12 -14.45
C LYS A 157 -10.55 7.50 -14.00
N VAL A 158 -9.69 8.23 -13.29
CA VAL A 158 -9.90 9.68 -13.13
C VAL A 158 -9.17 10.37 -14.27
N SER A 159 -9.91 10.95 -15.20
CA SER A 159 -9.33 11.84 -16.21
C SER A 159 -8.67 13.02 -15.49
N ARG A 160 -7.33 13.05 -15.41
CA ARG A 160 -6.61 14.25 -14.96
C ARG A 160 -6.98 15.38 -15.91
N ALA A 161 -7.69 16.38 -15.42
CA ALA A 161 -7.84 17.64 -16.16
C ALA A 161 -6.42 18.18 -16.43
N PRO A 162 -6.11 18.62 -17.66
CA PRO A 162 -4.79 19.17 -17.94
C PRO A 162 -4.53 20.35 -17.01
N ILE A 163 -3.42 20.29 -16.27
CA ILE A 163 -2.91 21.43 -15.51
C ILE A 163 -2.54 22.48 -16.56
N LEU A 164 -3.39 23.49 -16.72
CA LEU A 164 -3.05 24.66 -17.52
C LEU A 164 -1.93 25.42 -16.78
N PRO A 165 -0.79 25.73 -17.43
CA PRO A 165 0.20 26.61 -16.83
C PRO A 165 -0.43 27.99 -16.64
N ILE A 166 -0.22 28.56 -15.44
CA ILE A 166 -0.54 29.95 -15.10
C ILE A 166 0.49 30.87 -15.76
#